data_AF-A0A963P5Z3-F1
#
_entry.id   AF-A0A963P5Z3-F1
#
_cell.length_a   1.000
_cell.length_b   1.000
_cell.length_c   1.000
_cell.angle_alpha   90.00
_cell.angle_beta   90.00
_cell.angle_gamma   90.00
#
_symmetry.space_group_name_H-M   'P 1'
#
loop_
_entity.id
_entity.type
_entity.pdbx_description
1 polymer ?
#
loop_
_entity_poly.entity_id
_entity_poly.type
_entity_poly.pdbx_seq_one_letter_code
_entity_poly.pdbx_strand_id
1 'polypeptide(L)'
;MTDLVVRRLLIDLDTPFPGRWNGGDAFRSALFNALSQSFPSGEQYFIDAVRAGLKQLPEERRSALAAEVQGFIGQEATHRRIHSLFNANLDRLGYDNGIERWTEARRKAHAGDDLRNHVAATAATEHFTAIFADWLLHHPEALAGAEPRLRTLWQWHSAEESEHRNTAFDMYQALGGNHAWRIKVFKYITFVFLYDVLRQTLLNLWHDDKALLRPGTWRSAWR
;
A
#
# COMPACT_ATOMS: atom_id res chain seq x y z
N MET A 1 1.23 23.13 -5.99
CA MET A 1 1.44 21.67 -5.95
C MET A 1 2.66 21.43 -5.10
N THR A 2 2.60 20.44 -4.20
CA THR A 2 3.74 20.05 -3.36
C THR A 2 4.79 19.42 -4.27
N ASP A 3 6.06 19.77 -4.09
CA ASP A 3 7.14 19.12 -4.82
C ASP A 3 7.36 17.71 -4.27
N LEU A 4 7.05 16.68 -5.07
CA LEU A 4 7.20 15.27 -4.69
C LEU A 4 8.66 14.86 -4.89
N VAL A 5 9.46 15.03 -3.83
CA VAL A 5 10.87 14.68 -3.84
C VAL A 5 11.04 13.17 -3.70
N VAL A 6 11.67 12.52 -4.68
CA VAL A 6 12.02 11.10 -4.59
C VAL A 6 13.18 10.91 -3.62
N ARG A 7 12.89 10.40 -2.42
CA ARG A 7 13.91 10.19 -1.38
C ARG A 7 14.45 8.77 -1.47
N ARG A 8 15.77 8.64 -1.40
CA ARG A 8 16.42 7.33 -1.32
C ARG A 8 16.50 6.89 0.15
N LEU A 9 15.64 5.97 0.56
CA LEU A 9 15.75 5.35 1.87
C LEU A 9 16.97 4.41 1.91
N LEU A 10 17.90 4.69 2.83
CA LEU A 10 19.10 3.87 3.06
C LEU A 10 18.91 3.06 4.33
N ILE A 11 18.25 1.91 4.20
CA ILE A 11 18.09 0.93 5.28
C ILE A 11 18.61 -0.43 4.82
N ASP A 12 19.11 -1.21 5.78
CA ASP A 12 19.49 -2.60 5.55
C ASP A 12 18.25 -3.49 5.64
N LEU A 13 17.91 -4.18 4.56
CA LEU A 13 16.89 -5.25 4.53
C LEU A 13 17.50 -6.60 4.11
N ASP A 14 18.82 -6.67 3.98
CA ASP A 14 19.54 -7.91 3.72
C ASP A 14 19.75 -8.70 5.01
N THR A 15 19.99 -8.02 6.13
CA THR A 15 20.02 -8.68 7.44
C THR A 15 18.63 -9.23 7.79
N PRO A 16 18.46 -10.53 8.07
CA PRO A 16 17.16 -11.11 8.39
C PRO A 16 16.52 -10.55 9.67
N PHE A 17 15.18 -10.62 9.76
CA PHE A 17 14.39 -10.30 10.95
C PHE A 17 13.35 -11.42 11.20
N PRO A 18 12.87 -11.61 12.43
CA PRO A 18 11.91 -12.68 12.73
C PRO A 18 10.49 -12.35 12.21
N GLY A 19 9.65 -13.38 12.02
CA GLY A 19 8.26 -13.18 11.58
C GLY A 19 7.43 -12.29 12.53
N ARG A 20 7.75 -12.33 13.84
CA ARG A 20 7.22 -11.45 14.88
C ARG A 20 8.15 -10.26 15.18
N TRP A 21 8.55 -9.53 14.14
CA TRP A 21 9.54 -8.45 14.20
C TRP A 21 9.13 -7.26 15.06
N ASN A 22 7.83 -7.04 15.32
CA ASN A 22 7.37 -5.94 16.15
C ASN A 22 7.30 -6.38 17.63
N GLY A 23 8.46 -6.59 18.25
CA GLY A 23 8.59 -6.92 19.68
C GLY A 23 8.00 -8.27 20.09
N GLY A 24 7.91 -9.23 19.15
CA GLY A 24 7.30 -10.54 19.42
C GLY A 24 5.76 -10.53 19.35
N ASP A 25 5.13 -9.42 18.97
CA ASP A 25 3.68 -9.31 18.83
C ASP A 25 3.19 -9.97 17.52
N ALA A 26 2.41 -11.04 17.66
CA ALA A 26 1.92 -11.83 16.54
C ALA A 26 0.93 -11.04 15.66
N PHE A 27 -0.05 -10.36 16.25
CA PHE A 27 -1.08 -9.66 15.48
C PHE A 27 -0.50 -8.44 14.78
N ARG A 28 0.25 -7.60 15.48
CA ARG A 28 0.86 -6.40 14.89
C ARG A 28 1.79 -6.79 13.75
N SER A 29 2.67 -7.77 13.96
CA SER A 29 3.57 -8.20 12.89
C SER A 29 2.79 -8.78 11.70
N ALA A 30 1.76 -9.60 11.94
CA ALA A 30 0.95 -10.19 10.87
C ALA A 30 0.16 -9.16 10.04
N LEU A 31 -0.40 -8.12 10.69
CA LEU A 31 -1.12 -7.04 10.02
C LEU A 31 -0.20 -6.22 9.13
N PHE A 32 0.94 -5.78 9.65
CA PHE A 32 1.92 -5.01 8.87
C PHE A 32 2.57 -5.88 7.77
N ASN A 33 2.76 -7.19 8.00
CA ASN A 33 3.17 -8.11 6.95
C ASN A 33 2.14 -8.15 5.81
N ALA A 34 0.84 -8.25 6.14
CA ALA A 34 -0.22 -8.27 5.12
C ALA A 34 -0.28 -6.96 4.31
N LEU A 35 -0.09 -5.81 4.97
CA LEU A 35 0.02 -4.50 4.30
C LEU A 35 1.24 -4.48 3.35
N SER A 36 2.43 -4.83 3.86
CA SER A 36 3.66 -4.89 3.05
C SER A 36 3.54 -5.85 1.86
N GLN A 37 2.90 -7.01 2.05
CA GLN A 37 2.65 -7.99 0.99
C GLN A 37 1.75 -7.45 -0.12
N SER A 38 0.86 -6.51 0.20
CA SER A 38 -0.07 -5.89 -0.75
C SER A 38 0.60 -4.83 -1.64
N PHE A 39 1.53 -4.06 -1.06
CA PHE A 39 2.04 -2.83 -1.65
C PHE A 39 2.73 -3.02 -3.00
N PRO A 40 3.68 -3.95 -3.20
CA PRO A 40 4.40 -4.03 -4.48
C PRO A 40 3.51 -4.23 -5.71
N SER A 41 2.41 -4.96 -5.54
CA SER A 41 1.42 -5.17 -6.61
C SER A 41 0.48 -3.98 -6.78
N GLY A 42 0.09 -3.33 -5.68
CA GLY A 42 -0.73 -2.13 -5.66
C GLY A 42 -0.02 -0.92 -6.26
N GLU A 43 1.20 -0.63 -5.82
CA GLU A 43 1.99 0.52 -6.26
C GLU A 43 2.34 0.42 -7.76
N GLN A 44 2.62 -0.80 -8.25
CA GLN A 44 2.78 -1.01 -9.70
C GLN A 44 1.48 -0.70 -10.45
N TYR A 45 0.34 -1.11 -9.91
CA TYR A 45 -0.97 -0.79 -10.48
C TYR A 45 -1.26 0.71 -10.47
N PHE A 46 -0.90 1.42 -9.40
CA PHE A 46 -1.03 2.87 -9.30
C PHE A 46 -0.21 3.58 -10.38
N ILE A 47 1.07 3.23 -10.48
CA ILE A 47 2.00 3.73 -11.51
C ILE A 47 1.42 3.55 -12.91
N ASP A 48 0.92 2.35 -13.21
CA ASP A 48 0.39 2.05 -14.55
C ASP A 48 -0.90 2.82 -14.85
N ALA A 49 -1.80 2.94 -13.86
CA ALA A 49 -3.05 3.66 -13.99
C ALA A 49 -2.83 5.16 -14.23
N VAL A 50 -2.02 5.83 -13.40
CA VAL A 50 -1.77 7.28 -13.55
C VAL A 50 -0.97 7.59 -14.81
N ARG A 51 -0.02 6.72 -15.19
CA ARG A 51 0.73 6.86 -16.45
C ARG A 51 -0.17 6.73 -17.67
N ALA A 52 -1.09 5.76 -17.66
CA ALA A 52 -2.08 5.62 -18.72
C ALA A 52 -3.04 6.83 -18.75
N GLY A 53 -3.46 7.32 -17.58
CA GLY A 53 -4.29 8.51 -17.42
C GLY A 53 -3.66 9.74 -18.06
N LEU A 54 -2.41 10.03 -17.68
CA LEU A 54 -1.66 11.18 -18.18
C LEU A 54 -1.55 11.19 -19.71
N LYS A 55 -1.38 10.02 -20.33
CA LYS A 55 -1.31 9.88 -21.79
C LYS A 55 -2.61 10.27 -22.49
N GLN A 56 -3.76 10.03 -21.90
CA GLN A 56 -5.07 10.33 -22.50
C GLN A 56 -5.47 11.81 -22.39
N LEU A 57 -4.81 12.59 -21.53
CA LEU A 57 -5.15 14.00 -21.35
C LEU A 57 -4.73 14.86 -22.55
N PRO A 58 -5.48 15.92 -22.89
CA PRO A 58 -5.02 16.98 -23.79
C PRO A 58 -3.73 17.62 -23.29
N GLU A 59 -2.94 18.18 -24.21
CA GLU A 59 -1.58 18.66 -23.91
C GLU A 59 -1.52 19.66 -22.74
N GLU A 60 -2.44 20.61 -22.68
CA GLU A 60 -2.51 21.60 -21.59
C GLU A 60 -2.66 20.95 -20.21
N ARG A 61 -3.61 20.01 -20.07
CA ARG A 61 -3.85 19.29 -18.81
C ARG A 61 -2.74 18.29 -18.49
N ARG A 62 -2.20 17.65 -19.53
CA ARG A 62 -1.08 16.71 -19.41
C ARG A 62 0.15 17.43 -18.85
N SER A 63 0.51 18.57 -19.44
CA SER A 63 1.63 19.39 -18.99
C SER A 63 1.45 19.88 -17.55
N ALA A 64 0.23 20.26 -17.15
CA ALA A 64 -0.07 20.69 -15.79
C ALA A 64 0.12 19.60 -14.72
N LEU A 65 -0.15 18.33 -15.05
CA LEU A 65 -0.03 17.19 -14.11
C LEU A 65 1.28 16.41 -14.24
N ALA A 66 2.08 16.67 -15.29
CA ALA A 66 3.24 15.84 -15.62
C ALA A 66 4.27 15.79 -14.49
N ALA A 67 4.61 16.92 -13.88
CA ALA A 67 5.61 16.97 -12.82
C ALA A 67 5.19 16.17 -11.58
N GLU A 68 3.93 16.33 -11.14
CA GLU A 68 3.39 15.59 -10.01
C GLU A 68 3.34 14.08 -10.28
N VAL A 69 2.82 13.68 -11.44
CA VAL A 69 2.78 12.25 -11.82
C VAL A 69 4.18 11.64 -11.91
N GLN A 70 5.19 12.39 -12.38
CA GLN A 70 6.57 11.90 -12.39
C GLN A 70 7.13 11.70 -10.99
N GLY A 71 6.92 12.66 -10.08
CA GLY A 71 7.35 12.54 -8.68
C GLY A 71 6.67 11.37 -7.97
N PHE A 72 5.35 11.23 -8.14
CA PHE A 72 4.55 10.11 -7.64
C PHE A 72 5.10 8.77 -8.13
N ILE A 73 5.29 8.60 -9.44
CA ILE A 73 5.86 7.37 -10.01
C ILE A 73 7.25 7.06 -9.42
N GLY A 74 8.06 8.08 -9.16
CA GLY A 74 9.39 7.93 -8.57
C GLY A 74 9.38 7.44 -7.12
N GLN A 75 8.51 8.02 -6.29
CA GLN A 75 8.33 7.59 -4.89
C GLN A 75 7.75 6.16 -4.85
N GLU A 76 6.68 5.89 -5.61
CA GLU A 76 6.03 4.58 -5.66
C GLU A 76 6.95 3.44 -6.16
N ALA A 77 7.80 3.73 -7.15
CA ALA A 77 8.79 2.76 -7.59
C ALA A 77 9.81 2.43 -6.49
N THR A 78 10.10 3.40 -5.63
CA THR A 78 11.00 3.22 -4.47
C THR A 78 10.30 2.46 -3.35
N HIS A 79 9.04 2.79 -3.03
CA HIS A 79 8.22 2.06 -2.06
C HIS A 79 8.14 0.57 -2.43
N ARG A 80 7.80 0.29 -3.71
CA ARG A 80 7.70 -1.07 -4.27
C ARG A 80 8.96 -1.87 -4.10
N ARG A 81 10.11 -1.27 -4.38
CA ARG A 81 11.41 -1.93 -4.21
C ARG A 81 11.65 -2.26 -2.73
N ILE A 82 11.42 -1.32 -1.83
CA ILE A 82 11.67 -1.49 -0.39
C ILE A 82 10.75 -2.56 0.21
N HIS A 83 9.45 -2.54 -0.12
CA HIS A 83 8.52 -3.56 0.34
C HIS A 83 8.78 -4.94 -0.29
N SER A 84 9.28 -5.01 -1.52
CA SER A 84 9.73 -6.27 -2.11
C SER A 84 10.91 -6.88 -1.35
N LEU A 85 11.86 -6.08 -0.86
CA LEU A 85 12.96 -6.55 0.00
C LEU A 85 12.46 -7.00 1.38
N PHE A 86 11.50 -6.28 1.96
CA PHE A 86 10.85 -6.70 3.20
C PHE A 86 10.12 -8.05 3.02
N ASN A 87 9.32 -8.18 1.95
CA ASN A 87 8.56 -9.39 1.66
C ASN A 87 9.47 -10.58 1.33
N ALA A 88 10.62 -10.37 0.70
CA ALA A 88 11.62 -11.43 0.49
C ALA A 88 12.12 -12.04 1.80
N ASN A 89 12.15 -11.28 2.91
CA ASN A 89 12.44 -11.85 4.23
C ASN A 89 11.27 -12.71 4.74
N LEU A 90 10.03 -12.28 4.53
CA LEU A 90 8.84 -13.07 4.87
C LEU A 90 8.78 -14.39 4.08
N ASP A 91 9.12 -14.34 2.80
CA ASP A 91 9.16 -15.52 1.92
C ASP A 91 10.19 -16.54 2.41
N ARG A 92 11.39 -16.09 2.85
CA ARG A 92 12.41 -16.96 3.46
C ARG A 92 11.94 -17.62 4.75
N LEU A 93 11.03 -16.97 5.48
CA LEU A 93 10.37 -17.51 6.67
C LEU A 93 9.14 -18.38 6.33
N GLY A 94 8.84 -18.57 5.04
CA GLY A 94 7.76 -19.41 4.55
C GLY A 94 6.37 -18.75 4.56
N TYR A 95 6.27 -17.44 4.76
CA TYR A 95 4.99 -16.75 4.64
C TYR A 95 4.58 -16.69 3.17
N ASP A 96 3.34 -17.05 2.89
CA ASP A 96 2.79 -17.05 1.53
C ASP A 96 2.10 -15.71 1.22
N ASN A 97 2.42 -15.10 0.07
CA ASN A 97 1.79 -13.86 -0.40
C ASN A 97 0.54 -14.15 -1.24
N GLY A 98 -0.58 -14.41 -0.56
CA GLY A 98 -1.88 -14.63 -1.21
C GLY A 98 -2.45 -13.36 -1.84
N ILE A 99 -2.29 -12.21 -1.18
CA ILE A 99 -2.84 -10.93 -1.62
C ILE A 99 -2.30 -10.49 -2.99
N GLU A 100 -1.01 -10.70 -3.27
CA GLU A 100 -0.44 -10.43 -4.59
C GLU A 100 -1.15 -11.24 -5.68
N ARG A 101 -1.41 -12.53 -5.45
CA ARG A 101 -2.08 -13.39 -6.42
C ARG A 101 -3.54 -13.00 -6.64
N TRP A 102 -4.26 -12.63 -5.58
CA TRP A 102 -5.67 -12.20 -5.70
C TRP A 102 -5.78 -10.85 -6.41
N THR A 103 -4.86 -9.92 -6.12
CA THR A 103 -4.77 -8.63 -6.80
C THR A 103 -4.44 -8.81 -8.27
N GLU A 104 -3.49 -9.66 -8.63
CA GLU A 104 -3.17 -9.94 -10.03
C GLU A 104 -4.33 -10.61 -10.78
N ALA A 105 -5.04 -11.55 -10.13
CA ALA A 105 -6.23 -12.16 -10.72
C ALA A 105 -7.34 -11.14 -10.99
N ARG A 106 -7.63 -10.24 -10.03
CA ARG A 106 -8.57 -9.13 -10.25
C ARG A 106 -8.10 -8.17 -11.32
N ARG A 107 -6.82 -7.82 -11.34
CA ARG A 107 -6.24 -6.93 -12.38
C ARG A 107 -6.47 -7.50 -13.78
N LYS A 108 -6.27 -8.81 -13.97
CA LYS A 108 -6.58 -9.50 -15.23
C LYS A 108 -8.08 -9.48 -15.56
N ALA A 109 -8.93 -9.76 -14.58
CA ALA A 109 -10.38 -9.77 -14.76
C ALA A 109 -10.94 -8.39 -15.15
N HIS A 110 -10.31 -7.31 -14.68
CA HIS A 110 -10.70 -5.93 -14.94
C HIS A 110 -9.85 -5.23 -16.02
N ALA A 111 -8.99 -5.96 -16.76
CA ALA A 111 -8.04 -5.34 -17.69
C ALA A 111 -8.71 -4.58 -18.86
N GLY A 112 -9.96 -4.89 -19.17
CA GLY A 112 -10.76 -4.23 -20.22
C GLY A 112 -11.69 -3.13 -19.71
N ASP A 113 -11.65 -2.82 -18.41
CA ASP A 113 -12.49 -1.78 -17.83
C ASP A 113 -12.07 -0.39 -18.32
N ASP A 114 -12.97 0.58 -18.20
CA ASP A 114 -12.66 1.99 -18.46
C ASP A 114 -11.48 2.44 -17.60
N LEU A 115 -10.50 3.13 -18.19
CA LEU A 115 -9.32 3.62 -17.48
C LEU A 115 -9.66 4.42 -16.21
N ARG A 116 -10.79 5.14 -16.21
CA ARG A 116 -11.27 5.89 -15.04
C ARG A 116 -11.59 4.97 -13.86
N ASN A 117 -11.96 3.70 -14.08
CA ASN A 117 -12.07 2.72 -12.99
C ASN A 117 -10.71 2.47 -12.35
N HIS A 118 -9.65 2.34 -13.13
CA HIS A 118 -8.31 2.07 -12.62
C HIS A 118 -7.74 3.26 -11.85
N VAL A 119 -7.92 4.47 -12.37
CA VAL A 119 -7.50 5.71 -11.70
C VAL A 119 -8.34 5.95 -10.44
N ALA A 120 -9.66 5.71 -10.48
CA ALA A 120 -10.50 5.80 -9.29
C ALA A 120 -10.14 4.76 -8.23
N ALA A 121 -9.77 3.55 -8.64
CA ALA A 121 -9.33 2.51 -7.73
C ALA A 121 -8.01 2.88 -7.04
N THR A 122 -7.07 3.44 -7.81
CA THR A 122 -5.82 4.00 -7.29
C THR A 122 -6.10 5.08 -6.25
N ALA A 123 -6.93 6.08 -6.62
CA ALA A 123 -7.31 7.14 -5.70
C ALA A 123 -7.96 6.60 -4.41
N ALA A 124 -8.84 5.60 -4.52
CA ALA A 124 -9.46 4.98 -3.35
C ALA A 124 -8.43 4.33 -2.42
N THR A 125 -7.47 3.58 -2.98
CA THR A 125 -6.44 2.91 -2.18
C THR A 125 -5.45 3.90 -1.57
N GLU A 126 -5.01 4.91 -2.32
CA GLU A 126 -4.16 5.99 -1.79
C GLU A 126 -4.84 6.75 -0.64
N HIS A 127 -6.16 6.93 -0.68
CA HIS A 127 -6.87 7.53 0.45
C HIS A 127 -6.82 6.64 1.70
N PHE A 128 -6.87 5.31 1.54
CA PHE A 128 -6.71 4.39 2.67
C PHE A 128 -5.28 4.38 3.21
N THR A 129 -4.28 4.36 2.33
CA THR A 129 -2.87 4.41 2.75
C THR A 129 -2.54 5.76 3.39
N ALA A 130 -3.07 6.88 2.89
CA ALA A 130 -2.93 8.19 3.52
C ALA A 130 -3.60 8.26 4.92
N ILE A 131 -4.80 7.68 5.09
CA ILE A 131 -5.45 7.60 6.43
C ILE A 131 -4.61 6.74 7.38
N PHE A 132 -4.11 5.60 6.91
CA PHE A 132 -3.26 4.72 7.69
C PHE A 132 -1.93 5.40 8.06
N ALA A 133 -1.33 6.09 7.11
CA ALA A 133 -0.09 6.83 7.27
C ALA A 133 -0.24 7.95 8.31
N ASP A 134 -1.29 8.75 8.20
CA ASP A 134 -1.61 9.79 9.17
C ASP A 134 -1.79 9.19 10.57
N TRP A 135 -2.56 8.10 10.70
CA TRP A 135 -2.70 7.40 11.97
C TRP A 135 -1.35 6.91 12.52
N LEU A 136 -0.53 6.27 11.70
CA LEU A 136 0.74 5.68 12.13
C LEU A 136 1.76 6.74 12.58
N LEU A 137 1.79 7.89 11.90
CA LEU A 137 2.66 9.02 12.28
C LEU A 137 2.25 9.63 13.63
N HIS A 138 0.96 9.62 13.97
CA HIS A 138 0.46 10.07 15.27
C HIS A 138 0.55 9.01 16.38
N HIS A 139 0.74 7.73 16.03
CA HIS A 139 0.79 6.61 16.98
C HIS A 139 2.10 5.79 16.82
N PRO A 140 3.28 6.40 17.05
CA PRO A 140 4.57 5.72 16.87
C PRO A 140 4.74 4.50 17.78
N GLU A 141 3.98 4.40 18.88
CA GLU A 141 3.93 3.24 19.77
C GLU A 141 3.43 1.95 19.09
N ALA A 142 2.72 2.08 17.95
CA ALA A 142 2.36 0.94 17.12
C ALA A 142 3.60 0.15 16.65
N LEU A 143 4.75 0.82 16.52
CA LEU A 143 6.04 0.24 16.10
C LEU A 143 7.10 0.25 17.21
N ALA A 144 6.70 0.41 18.49
CA ALA A 144 7.64 0.52 19.61
C ALA A 144 8.52 -0.72 19.78
N GLY A 145 8.00 -1.91 19.45
CA GLY A 145 8.75 -3.18 19.54
C GLY A 145 9.61 -3.47 18.32
N ALA A 146 9.43 -2.73 17.22
CA ALA A 146 10.19 -2.92 15.99
C ALA A 146 11.62 -2.38 16.14
N GLU A 147 12.56 -3.10 15.55
CA GLU A 147 13.94 -2.63 15.42
C GLU A 147 14.03 -1.34 14.58
N PRO A 148 15.04 -0.48 14.81
CA PRO A 148 15.07 0.88 14.25
C PRO A 148 14.88 0.94 12.73
N ARG A 149 15.54 0.07 11.97
CA ARG A 149 15.48 0.05 10.50
C ARG A 149 14.07 -0.24 9.95
N LEU A 150 13.31 -1.13 10.59
CA LEU A 150 11.94 -1.46 10.17
C LEU A 150 10.99 -0.34 10.57
N ARG A 151 11.19 0.29 11.74
CA ARG A 151 10.43 1.47 12.13
C ARG A 151 10.64 2.62 11.14
N THR A 152 11.89 2.88 10.76
CA THR A 152 12.23 3.91 9.77
C THR A 152 11.58 3.64 8.42
N LEU A 153 11.55 2.37 7.96
CA LEU A 153 10.84 1.98 6.74
C LEU A 153 9.38 2.46 6.75
N TRP A 154 8.63 2.04 7.77
CA TRP A 154 7.19 2.32 7.87
C TRP A 154 6.89 3.81 8.05
N GLN A 155 7.71 4.51 8.84
CA GLN A 155 7.59 5.96 9.03
C GLN A 155 7.91 6.75 7.76
N TRP A 156 8.96 6.34 7.03
CA TRP A 156 9.32 6.95 5.75
C TRP A 156 8.20 6.76 4.73
N HIS A 157 7.73 5.53 4.52
CA HIS A 157 6.64 5.25 3.59
C HIS A 157 5.40 6.09 3.96
N SER A 158 5.01 6.11 5.23
CA SER A 158 3.85 6.90 5.69
C SER A 158 4.00 8.40 5.44
N ALA A 159 5.21 8.94 5.58
CA ALA A 159 5.47 10.34 5.29
C ALA A 159 5.24 10.66 3.80
N GLU A 160 5.66 9.78 2.88
CA GLU A 160 5.47 9.98 1.43
C GLU A 160 4.02 9.75 1.00
N GLU A 161 3.33 8.74 1.52
CA GLU A 161 1.89 8.50 1.23
C GLU A 161 1.00 9.69 1.62
N SER A 162 1.39 10.45 2.65
CA SER A 162 0.70 11.68 3.05
C SER A 162 0.78 12.78 1.99
N GLU A 163 1.78 12.73 1.11
CA GLU A 163 2.00 13.65 -0.02
C GLU A 163 1.15 13.24 -1.24
N HIS A 164 0.86 11.95 -1.42
CA HIS A 164 0.18 11.37 -2.59
C HIS A 164 -1.33 11.59 -2.64
N ARG A 165 -1.96 11.91 -1.51
CA ARG A 165 -3.42 11.85 -1.28
C ARG A 165 -4.35 12.38 -2.39
N ASN A 166 -3.88 13.30 -3.23
CA ASN A 166 -4.66 13.92 -4.29
C ASN A 166 -4.26 13.49 -5.71
N THR A 167 -3.11 12.85 -5.93
CA THR A 167 -2.54 12.69 -7.28
C THR A 167 -3.44 11.87 -8.21
N ALA A 168 -3.88 10.67 -7.83
CA ALA A 168 -4.81 9.93 -8.69
C ALA A 168 -6.23 10.50 -8.67
N PHE A 169 -6.61 11.22 -7.61
CA PHE A 169 -7.91 11.90 -7.55
C PHE A 169 -8.00 13.01 -8.61
N ASP A 170 -6.98 13.86 -8.69
CA ASP A 170 -6.89 14.95 -9.66
C ASP A 170 -6.77 14.40 -11.07
N MET A 171 -6.04 13.29 -11.26
CA MET A 171 -6.03 12.54 -12.52
C MET A 171 -7.43 12.04 -12.91
N TYR A 172 -8.19 11.47 -11.97
CA TYR A 172 -9.56 10.99 -12.22
C TYR A 172 -10.47 12.13 -12.66
N GLN A 173 -10.37 13.29 -12.02
CA GLN A 173 -11.14 14.48 -12.40
C GLN A 173 -10.71 15.02 -13.77
N ALA A 174 -9.40 15.05 -14.05
CA ALA A 174 -8.87 15.52 -15.33
C ALA A 174 -9.36 14.66 -16.52
N LEU A 175 -9.57 13.36 -16.30
CA LEU A 175 -10.17 12.42 -17.26
C LEU A 175 -11.70 12.54 -17.39
N GLY A 176 -12.34 13.49 -16.70
CA GLY A 176 -13.79 13.68 -16.73
C GLY A 176 -14.55 12.61 -15.93
N GLY A 177 -13.91 12.03 -14.91
CA GLY A 177 -14.59 11.21 -13.92
C GLY A 177 -15.64 11.99 -13.13
N ASN A 178 -16.67 11.31 -12.63
CA ASN A 178 -17.75 11.96 -11.87
C ASN A 178 -17.90 11.36 -10.46
N HIS A 179 -18.53 12.13 -9.57
CA HIS A 179 -18.65 11.78 -8.16
C HIS A 179 -19.39 10.46 -7.92
N ALA A 180 -20.55 10.24 -8.54
CA ALA A 180 -21.37 9.05 -8.31
C ALA A 180 -20.62 7.77 -8.71
N TRP A 181 -19.93 7.81 -9.84
CA TRP A 181 -19.07 6.72 -10.29
C TRP A 181 -17.92 6.49 -9.33
N ARG A 182 -17.18 7.54 -8.96
CA ARG A 182 -16.10 7.45 -7.97
C ARG A 182 -16.56 6.77 -6.68
N ILE A 183 -17.70 7.17 -6.13
CA ILE A 183 -18.24 6.57 -4.88
C ILE A 183 -18.53 5.07 -5.06
N LYS A 184 -19.02 4.63 -6.22
CA LYS A 184 -19.21 3.20 -6.51
C LYS A 184 -17.89 2.43 -6.47
N VAL A 185 -16.85 2.96 -7.12
CA VAL A 185 -15.51 2.34 -7.12
C VAL A 185 -14.92 2.35 -5.71
N PHE A 186 -15.03 3.47 -4.99
CA PHE A 186 -14.51 3.59 -3.62
C PHE A 186 -15.14 2.56 -2.68
N LYS A 187 -16.46 2.39 -2.72
CA LYS A 187 -17.15 1.35 -1.91
C LYS A 187 -16.66 -0.05 -2.24
N TYR A 188 -16.47 -0.36 -3.52
CA TYR A 188 -15.93 -1.65 -3.94
C TYR A 188 -14.50 -1.86 -3.42
N ILE A 189 -13.63 -0.86 -3.60
CA ILE A 189 -12.23 -0.94 -3.12
C ILE A 189 -12.16 -1.00 -1.60
N THR A 190 -13.01 -0.28 -0.86
CA THR A 190 -13.10 -0.39 0.60
C THR A 190 -13.33 -1.83 1.01
N PHE A 191 -14.33 -2.50 0.41
CA PHE A 191 -14.64 -3.87 0.77
C PHE A 191 -13.49 -4.82 0.40
N VAL A 192 -12.96 -4.71 -0.83
CA VAL A 192 -11.88 -5.58 -1.33
C VAL A 192 -10.61 -5.41 -0.50
N PHE A 193 -10.16 -4.18 -0.28
CA PHE A 193 -8.94 -3.88 0.48
C PHE A 193 -9.02 -4.41 1.91
N LEU A 194 -10.11 -4.09 2.64
CA LEU A 194 -10.29 -4.56 4.01
C LEU A 194 -10.40 -6.09 4.07
N TYR A 195 -11.13 -6.70 3.14
CA TYR A 195 -11.27 -8.15 3.07
C TYR A 195 -9.92 -8.84 2.83
N ASP A 196 -9.15 -8.39 1.85
CA ASP A 196 -7.89 -9.04 1.49
C ASP A 196 -6.82 -8.85 2.56
N VAL A 197 -6.69 -7.63 3.12
CA VAL A 197 -5.74 -7.37 4.22
C VAL A 197 -6.10 -8.20 5.45
N LEU A 198 -7.39 -8.25 5.81
CA LEU A 198 -7.84 -9.10 6.91
C LEU A 198 -7.54 -10.57 6.61
N ARG A 199 -7.94 -11.07 5.45
CA ARG A 199 -7.70 -12.47 5.05
C ARG A 199 -6.22 -12.82 5.09
N GLN A 200 -5.35 -11.98 4.53
CA GLN A 200 -3.90 -12.20 4.53
C GLN A 200 -3.33 -12.13 5.96
N THR A 201 -3.83 -11.23 6.80
CA THR A 201 -3.45 -11.16 8.22
C THR A 201 -3.78 -12.47 8.94
N LEU A 202 -4.98 -13.03 8.72
CA LEU A 202 -5.38 -14.31 9.31
C LEU A 202 -4.53 -15.47 8.78
N LEU A 203 -4.14 -15.46 7.51
CA LEU A 203 -3.23 -16.46 6.94
C LEU A 203 -1.82 -16.35 7.54
N ASN A 204 -1.31 -15.12 7.73
CA ASN A 204 -0.02 -14.88 8.37
C ASN A 204 -0.03 -15.38 9.84
N LEU A 205 -1.13 -15.15 10.58
CA LEU A 205 -1.33 -15.68 11.93
C LEU A 205 -1.50 -17.20 11.97
N TRP A 206 -2.06 -17.79 10.91
CA TRP A 206 -2.17 -19.24 10.78
C TRP A 206 -0.81 -19.89 10.51
N HIS A 207 0.04 -19.25 9.72
CA HIS A 207 1.41 -19.67 9.46
C HIS A 207 2.28 -19.59 10.71
N ASP A 208 2.15 -18.50 11.47
CA ASP A 208 2.88 -18.25 12.72
C ASP A 208 2.39 -19.14 13.88
N ASP A 209 2.70 -20.44 13.81
CA ASP A 209 2.45 -21.42 14.88
C ASP A 209 0.98 -21.39 15.39
N LYS A 210 0.05 -21.21 14.44
CA LYS A 210 -1.39 -21.09 14.68
C LYS A 210 -1.72 -20.00 15.72
N ALA A 211 -0.96 -18.90 15.75
CA ALA A 211 -1.19 -17.76 16.63
C ALA A 211 -2.62 -17.21 16.54
N LEU A 212 -3.30 -17.41 15.40
CA LEU A 212 -4.73 -17.12 15.23
C LEU A 212 -5.61 -17.70 16.34
N LEU A 213 -5.29 -18.90 16.82
CA LEU A 213 -6.06 -19.64 17.82
C LEU A 213 -5.71 -19.25 19.26
N ARG A 214 -4.69 -18.40 19.46
CA ARG A 214 -4.21 -18.03 20.79
C ARG A 214 -4.93 -16.77 21.28
N PRO A 215 -5.63 -16.80 22.43
CA PRO A 215 -6.32 -15.61 22.96
C PRO A 215 -5.39 -14.41 23.18
N GLY A 216 -4.12 -14.66 23.50
CA GLY A 216 -3.11 -13.61 23.70
C GLY A 216 -2.83 -12.75 22.45
N THR A 217 -2.98 -13.33 21.26
CA THR A 217 -2.78 -12.63 19.97
C THR A 217 -3.73 -11.44 19.83
N TRP A 218 -4.96 -11.58 20.32
CA TRP A 218 -6.00 -10.59 20.13
C TRP A 218 -5.94 -9.44 21.13
N ARG A 219 -5.09 -9.51 22.16
CA ARG A 219 -4.92 -8.43 23.14
C ARG A 219 -4.36 -7.17 22.50
N SER A 220 -3.47 -7.30 21.52
CA SER A 220 -2.90 -6.16 20.79
C SER A 220 -3.77 -5.68 19.64
N ALA A 221 -4.72 -6.48 19.17
CA ALA A 221 -5.73 -6.06 18.19
C ALA A 221 -6.79 -5.12 18.78
N TRP A 222 -7.02 -5.19 20.10
CA TRP A 222 -8.00 -4.38 20.83
C TRP A 222 -7.44 -3.05 21.37
N ARG A 223 -6.12 -2.88 21.32
CA ARG A 223 -5.40 -1.69 21.82
C ARG A 223 -4.97 -0.83 20.67
#